data_AF-A0A2M7XYH8-F1
#
_entry.id   AF-A0A2M7XYH8-F1
#
_cell.length_a   1.000
_cell.length_b   1.000
_cell.length_c   1.000
_cell.angle_alpha   90.00
_cell.angle_beta   90.00
_cell.angle_gamma   90.00
#
_symmetry.space_group_name_H-M   'P 1'
#
loop_
_entity.id
_entity.type
_entity.pdbx_description
1 polymer ?
#
loop_
_entity_poly.entity_id
_entity_poly.type
_entity_poly.pdbx_seq_one_letter_code
_entity_poly.pdbx_strand_id
1 'polypeptide(L)' 'NGLTKKFLDLADPSTAVISVGKNNSYGHPSKEVLDMLKAKNINILRTDEEGDIVFKLKD' A
#
# COMPACT_ATOMS: atom_id res chain seq x y z
N ASN A 1 10.72 6.83 4.08
CA ASN A 1 9.31 6.35 4.17
C ASN A 1 8.88 6.25 5.63
N GLY A 2 7.57 6.28 5.92
CA GLY A 2 7.03 6.17 7.29
C GLY A 2 6.59 4.77 7.72
N LEU A 3 6.51 3.80 6.81
CA LEU A 3 6.13 2.42 7.13
C LEU A 3 7.32 1.68 7.78
N THR A 4 7.08 1.05 8.93
CA THR A 4 8.07 0.21 9.62
C THR A 4 7.56 -1.22 9.75
N LYS A 5 8.46 -2.20 9.84
CA LYS A 5 8.07 -3.62 10.07
C LYS A 5 7.21 -3.78 11.32
N LYS A 6 7.64 -3.16 12.43
CA LYS A 6 6.89 -3.20 13.71
C LYS A 6 5.46 -2.69 13.57
N PHE A 7 5.25 -1.61 12.83
CA PHE A 7 3.90 -1.09 12.60
C PHE A 7 3.08 -2.02 11.71
N LEU A 8 3.69 -2.56 10.65
CA LEU A 8 3.04 -3.50 9.75
C LEU A 8 2.67 -4.82 10.43
N ASP A 9 3.52 -5.30 11.35
CA ASP A 9 3.26 -6.47 12.18
C ASP A 9 2.11 -6.24 13.16
N LEU A 10 2.05 -5.06 13.78
CA LEU A 10 1.00 -4.71 14.74
C LEU A 10 -0.36 -4.51 14.07
N ALA A 11 -0.39 -3.88 12.89
CA ALA A 11 -1.62 -3.61 12.16
C ALA A 11 -2.19 -4.84 11.42
N ASP A 12 -1.34 -5.81 11.09
CA ASP A 12 -1.64 -7.05 10.34
C ASP A 12 -2.74 -6.90 9.25
N PRO A 13 -2.57 -5.97 8.29
CA PRO A 13 -3.63 -5.65 7.36
C PRO A 13 -3.76 -6.71 6.28
N SER A 14 -5.00 -7.02 5.87
CA SER A 14 -5.26 -7.86 4.69
C SER A 14 -5.07 -7.10 3.37
N THR A 15 -5.13 -5.77 3.39
CA THR A 15 -5.02 -4.91 2.20
C THR A 15 -4.31 -3.60 2.55
N ALA A 16 -3.44 -3.14 1.66
CA ALA A 16 -2.76 -1.84 1.73
C ALA A 16 -3.13 -0.99 0.51
N VAL A 17 -3.47 0.27 0.75
CA VAL A 17 -3.81 1.25 -0.29
C VAL A 17 -2.71 2.29 -0.38
N ILE A 18 -2.18 2.49 -1.59
CA ILE A 18 -1.13 3.47 -1.86
C ILE A 18 -1.72 4.57 -2.74
N SER A 19 -1.91 5.75 -2.15
CA SER A 19 -2.32 6.94 -2.89
C SER A 19 -1.12 7.60 -3.54
N VAL A 20 -1.06 7.54 -4.86
CA VAL A 20 0.01 8.10 -5.68
C VAL A 20 -0.51 8.48 -7.07
N GLY A 21 0.08 9.50 -7.68
CA GLY A 21 -0.26 9.93 -9.05
C GLY A 21 0.45 9.10 -10.13
N LYS A 22 -0.14 9.03 -11.32
CA LYS A 22 0.51 8.42 -12.50
C LYS A 22 1.83 9.11 -12.81
N ASN A 23 2.82 8.33 -13.23
CA ASN A 23 4.17 8.79 -13.59
C ASN A 23 4.87 9.58 -12.47
N ASN A 24 4.66 9.16 -11.22
CA ASN A 24 5.24 9.83 -10.07
C ASN A 24 6.79 9.80 -10.09
N SER A 25 7.40 10.97 -10.31
CA SER A 25 8.85 11.15 -10.36
C SER A 25 9.53 11.20 -8.99
N TYR A 26 8.78 11.29 -7.90
CA TYR A 26 9.32 11.27 -6.53
C TYR A 26 9.86 9.89 -6.11
N GLY A 27 9.67 8.85 -6.94
CA GLY A 27 10.12 7.49 -6.64
C GLY A 27 9.25 6.75 -5.62
N HIS A 28 8.00 7.18 -5.45
CA HIS A 28 7.02 6.47 -4.62
C HIS A 28 6.03 5.64 -5.45
N PRO A 29 5.52 4.52 -4.88
CA PRO A 29 5.99 3.89 -3.65
C PRO A 29 7.41 3.33 -3.82
N SER A 30 8.24 3.44 -2.77
CA SER A 30 9.60 2.92 -2.83
C SER A 30 9.61 1.39 -2.89
N LYS A 31 10.64 0.81 -3.51
CA LYS A 31 10.85 -0.65 -3.56
C LYS A 31 10.83 -1.31 -2.17
N GLU A 32 11.44 -0.69 -1.16
CA GLU A 32 11.44 -1.22 0.22
C GLU A 32 10.03 -1.44 0.78
N VAL A 33 9.15 -0.45 0.63
CA VAL A 33 7.75 -0.53 1.05
C VAL A 33 7.02 -1.65 0.30
N LEU A 34 7.20 -1.73 -1.02
CA LEU A 34 6.57 -2.78 -1.83
C LEU A 34 7.05 -4.18 -1.42
N ASP A 35 8.35 -4.34 -1.17
CA ASP A 35 8.95 -5.61 -0.74
C ASP A 35 8.42 -6.02 0.63
N MET A 36 8.27 -5.08 1.58
CA MET A 36 7.69 -5.35 2.90
C MET A 36 6.24 -5.83 2.81
N LEU A 37 5.41 -5.20 1.98
CA LEU A 37 4.00 -5.57 1.80
C LEU A 37 3.88 -6.94 1.12
N LYS A 38 4.66 -7.19 0.07
CA LYS A 38 4.70 -8.47 -0.65
C LYS A 38 5.16 -9.62 0.25
N ALA A 39 6.16 -9.41 1.11
CA ALA A 39 6.66 -10.43 2.02
C ALA A 39 5.61 -10.94 3.02
N LYS A 40 4.56 -10.16 3.27
CA LYS A 40 3.42 -10.52 4.13
C LYS A 40 2.18 -10.97 3.35
N ASN A 41 2.28 -11.13 2.03
CA ASN A 41 1.15 -11.47 1.15
C ASN A 41 -0.03 -10.49 1.29
N ILE A 42 0.27 -9.21 1.53
CA ILE A 42 -0.76 -8.18 1.64
C ILE A 42 -1.22 -7.78 0.24
N ASN A 43 -2.53 -7.69 0.03
CA ASN A 43 -3.07 -7.19 -1.23
C ASN A 43 -2.75 -5.69 -1.39
N ILE A 44 -2.11 -5.29 -2.48
CA ILE A 44 -1.69 -3.91 -2.71
C ILE A 44 -2.59 -3.29 -3.78
N LEU A 45 -3.27 -2.19 -3.44
CA LEU A 45 -4.06 -1.39 -4.36
C LEU A 45 -3.39 -0.02 -4.54
N ARG A 46 -3.34 0.49 -5.78
CA ARG A 46 -2.69 1.77 -6.07
C ARG A 46 -3.56 2.68 -6.93
N THR A 47 -3.67 3.95 -6.56
CA THR A 47 -4.53 4.89 -7.30
C THR A 47 -4.00 5.25 -8.69
N ASP A 48 -2.70 5.13 -8.93
CA ASP A 48 -2.13 5.36 -10.26
C ASP A 48 -2.39 4.21 -11.23
N GLU A 49 -2.62 3.00 -10.72
CA GLU A 49 -2.93 1.80 -11.50
C GLU A 49 -4.44 1.60 -11.63
N GLU A 50 -5.19 1.74 -10.55
CA GLU A 50 -6.62 1.38 -10.48
C GLU A 50 -7.56 2.60 -10.56
N GLY A 51 -7.05 3.82 -10.42
CA GLY A 51 -7.88 5.01 -10.29
C GLY A 51 -8.50 5.12 -8.89
N ASP A 52 -9.79 5.43 -8.81
CA ASP A 52 -10.49 5.59 -7.53
C ASP A 52 -10.73 4.23 -6.85
N ILE A 53 -10.28 4.10 -5.61
CA ILE A 53 -10.45 2.90 -4.79
C ILE A 53 -11.57 3.13 -3.78
N VAL A 54 -12.63 2.34 -3.85
CA VAL A 54 -13.82 2.47 -2.99
C VAL A 54 -14.01 1.24 -2.13
N PHE A 55 -14.10 1.43 -0.81
CA PHE A 55 -14.42 0.37 0.15
C PHE A 55 -15.87 0.44 0.58
N LYS A 56 -16.53 -0.71 0.62
CA LYS A 56 -17.82 -0.88 1.30
C LYS A 56 -17.56 -1.60 2.61
N LEU A 57 -17.72 -0.89 3.71
CA LEU A 57 -17.71 -1.49 5.04
C LEU A 57 -19.05 -2.21 5.23
N LYS A 58 -18.98 -3.42 5.79
CA LYS A 58 -20.17 -4.13 6.25
C LYS A 58 -20.37 -3.76 7.72
N ASP A 59 -21.62 -3.50 8.09
CA ASP A 59 -22.03 -3.32 9.48
C ASP A 59 -21.85 -4.62 10.29
#